data_AF-A0A2T1C552-F1
#
_entry.id   AF-A0A2T1C552-F1
#
_cell.length_a   1.000
_cell.length_b   1.000
_cell.length_c   1.000
_cell.angle_alpha   90.00
_cell.angle_beta   90.00
_cell.angle_gamma   90.00
#
_symmetry.space_group_name_H-M   'P 1'
#
loop_
_entity.id
_entity.type
_entity.pdbx_description
1 polymer ?
#
loop_
_entity_poly.entity_id
_entity_poly.type
_entity_poly.pdbx_seq_one_letter_code
_entity_poly.pdbx_strand_id
1 'polypeptide(L)'
;MFAQTPPTPSYKWFSCISRTVFAALCLLPILGAAGYAQNPQNRLIKIGVVQRFGTKATDKLTLKALPGDSLTLSYKTPQGTETKTAPSIKLEIANKPLQSPLVEERVVLSSHRSFESAEDSANQWRAKGIDVEIAQPLRWQVWAKRDIYNSPIVRRWLLQSLQAQGNKTAFLDSKVIKQIPQAFWILNGFRFNRNELDVTAGKNAIEVLEQTTQEATATEPEKVLQQTRRYGGRLHLQKNSYGTYTLVNDVLTETYLRGVVPHEIGAFSPYASIVAQTILARTYALRNLRRFAVDNYELCADVNCQVYKGLTEVFPQTDKAIA
;
A
#
# COMPACT_ATOMS: atom_id res chain seq x y z
N MET A 1 38.47 65.13 -27.65
CA MET A 1 37.28 65.82 -27.08
C MET A 1 36.33 64.75 -26.58
N PHE A 2 36.37 64.45 -25.28
CA PHE A 2 35.49 63.48 -24.62
C PHE A 2 34.73 64.18 -23.50
N ALA A 3 33.46 63.84 -23.39
CA ALA A 3 32.48 64.44 -22.49
C ALA A 3 32.57 63.85 -21.07
N GLN A 4 32.63 64.80 -20.12
CA GLN A 4 32.10 64.86 -18.75
C GLN A 4 31.73 63.58 -17.98
N THR A 5 32.26 63.51 -16.75
CA THR A 5 31.63 62.86 -15.58
C THR A 5 31.30 63.93 -14.52
N PRO A 6 30.09 63.97 -13.94
CA PRO A 6 29.71 64.90 -12.88
C PRO A 6 29.97 64.36 -11.45
N PRO A 7 29.88 65.22 -10.41
CA PRO A 7 30.61 65.06 -9.15
C PRO A 7 29.81 64.39 -8.03
N THR A 8 30.53 63.81 -7.07
CA THR A 8 30.02 63.39 -5.76
C THR A 8 29.99 64.59 -4.78
N PRO A 9 28.94 64.73 -3.94
CA PRO A 9 29.04 65.58 -2.77
C PRO A 9 29.20 64.77 -1.48
N SER A 10 30.07 65.32 -0.65
CA SER A 10 30.48 64.90 0.68
C SER A 10 29.47 65.25 1.77
N TYR A 11 29.56 64.48 2.85
CA TYR A 11 28.77 64.53 4.07
C TYR A 11 28.81 65.88 4.80
N LYS A 12 27.69 66.25 5.43
CA LYS A 12 27.67 67.15 6.60
C LYS A 12 27.11 66.42 7.82
N TRP A 13 27.92 66.45 8.87
CA TRP A 13 27.66 65.99 10.23
C TRP A 13 26.88 67.10 10.97
N PHE A 14 25.78 66.75 11.61
CA PHE A 14 25.23 67.51 12.73
C PHE A 14 24.98 66.55 13.88
N SER A 15 25.73 66.75 14.96
CA SER A 15 25.46 66.14 16.25
C SER A 15 24.40 66.99 16.97
N CYS A 16 23.46 66.36 17.66
CA CYS A 16 22.92 66.90 18.90
C CYS A 16 22.07 65.87 19.67
N ILE A 17 22.46 65.72 20.94
CA ILE A 17 21.59 65.55 22.11
C ILE A 17 21.00 64.16 22.37
N SER A 18 21.74 63.45 23.25
CA SER A 18 21.27 62.85 24.51
C SER A 18 19.78 62.59 24.68
N ARG A 19 19.43 61.31 24.80
CA ARG A 19 18.54 60.81 25.85
C ARG A 19 18.75 59.31 26.02
N THR A 20 19.19 58.95 27.21
CA THR A 20 19.19 57.59 27.74
C THR A 20 17.76 57.04 27.72
N VAL A 21 17.50 56.07 26.85
CA VAL A 21 16.33 55.18 26.96
C VAL A 21 16.89 53.79 27.21
N PHE A 22 16.81 53.35 28.47
CA PHE A 22 16.97 51.95 28.84
C PHE A 22 15.82 51.18 28.19
N ALA A 23 16.09 50.55 27.04
CA ALA A 23 15.18 49.55 26.48
C ALA A 23 15.36 48.26 27.30
N ALA A 24 14.47 48.05 28.27
CA ALA A 24 14.33 46.75 28.91
C ALA A 24 13.88 45.74 27.84
N LEU A 25 14.80 44.87 27.42
CA LEU A 25 14.45 43.70 26.60
C LEU A 25 13.62 42.75 27.48
N CYS A 26 12.30 42.86 27.40
CA CYS A 26 11.40 41.80 27.85
C CYS A 26 11.59 40.59 26.93
N LEU A 27 12.43 39.64 27.36
CA LEU A 27 12.38 38.26 26.90
C LEU A 27 11.04 37.66 27.35
N LEU A 28 10.00 37.85 26.54
CA LEU A 28 8.77 37.07 26.67
C LEU A 28 9.08 35.65 26.19
N PRO A 29 9.05 34.63 27.06
CA PRO A 29 9.07 33.26 26.58
C PRO A 29 7.77 33.07 25.79
N ILE A 30 7.90 32.83 24.48
CA ILE A 30 6.79 32.28 23.69
C ILE A 30 6.59 30.87 24.22
N LEU A 31 5.77 30.74 25.28
CA LEU A 31 5.15 29.50 25.65
C LEU A 31 4.16 29.18 24.53
N GLY A 32 4.66 28.58 23.45
CA GLY A 32 3.80 27.91 22.49
C GLY A 32 2.94 26.93 23.27
N ALA A 33 1.62 27.01 23.12
CA ALA A 33 0.73 26.02 23.68
C ALA A 33 1.28 24.64 23.27
N ALA A 34 1.62 23.81 24.26
CA ALA A 34 1.96 22.43 24.01
C ALA A 34 0.80 21.84 23.20
N GLY A 35 1.04 21.55 21.93
CA GLY A 35 0.04 20.92 21.09
C GLY A 35 -0.38 19.65 21.81
N TYR A 36 -1.67 19.53 22.12
CA TYR A 36 -2.21 18.29 22.66
C TYR A 36 -1.75 17.16 21.74
N ALA A 37 -0.94 16.25 22.27
CA ALA A 37 -0.60 15.03 21.57
C ALA A 37 -1.95 14.37 21.22
N GLN A 38 -2.29 14.35 19.93
CA GLN A 38 -3.43 13.60 19.46
C GLN A 38 -3.25 12.17 19.98
N ASN A 39 -4.27 11.61 20.60
CA ASN A 39 -4.22 10.21 21.02
C ASN A 39 -3.77 9.38 19.81
N PRO A 40 -2.70 8.58 19.92
CA PRO A 40 -2.21 7.80 18.79
C PRO A 40 -3.39 6.99 18.24
N GLN A 41 -3.76 7.25 16.98
CA GLN A 41 -4.88 6.56 16.36
C GLN A 41 -4.46 5.10 16.14
N ASN A 42 -4.76 4.25 17.12
CA ASN A 42 -4.69 2.81 16.96
C ASN A 42 -5.88 2.34 16.12
N ARG A 43 -5.91 2.77 14.86
CA ARG A 43 -6.96 2.45 13.91
C ARG A 43 -6.65 1.15 13.18
N LEU A 44 -7.70 0.54 12.63
CA LEU A 44 -7.57 -0.55 11.69
C LEU A 44 -6.95 -0.02 10.39
N ILE A 45 -5.97 -0.75 9.88
CA ILE A 45 -5.33 -0.55 8.58
C ILE A 45 -5.33 -1.86 7.77
N LYS A 46 -5.28 -1.74 6.45
CA LYS A 46 -5.41 -2.87 5.50
C LYS A 46 -4.12 -3.14 4.75
N ILE A 47 -3.46 -4.24 5.07
CA ILE A 47 -2.14 -4.57 4.53
C ILE A 47 -2.22 -5.73 3.55
N GLY A 48 -1.89 -5.51 2.28
CA GLY A 48 -1.76 -6.57 1.28
C GLY A 48 -0.55 -7.45 1.61
N VAL A 49 -0.80 -8.58 2.27
CA VAL A 49 0.25 -9.53 2.71
C VAL A 49 0.60 -10.56 1.63
N VAL A 50 -0.33 -10.82 0.70
CA VAL A 50 -0.06 -11.56 -0.56
C VAL A 50 -0.80 -10.83 -1.69
N GLN A 51 -0.10 -10.04 -2.50
CA GLN A 51 -0.73 -9.07 -3.43
C GLN A 51 -1.16 -9.63 -4.79
N ARG A 52 -0.71 -10.84 -5.14
CA ARG A 52 -0.80 -11.40 -6.50
C ARG A 52 -1.21 -12.88 -6.51
N PHE A 53 -1.98 -13.30 -5.51
CA PHE A 53 -2.44 -14.69 -5.40
C PHE A 53 -3.32 -15.08 -6.60
N GLY A 54 -2.94 -16.16 -7.28
CA GLY A 54 -3.62 -16.60 -8.51
C GLY A 54 -3.07 -16.00 -9.79
N THR A 55 -1.87 -15.41 -9.73
CA THR A 55 -1.09 -15.15 -10.94
C THR A 55 -0.59 -16.46 -11.54
N LYS A 56 -0.25 -17.44 -10.69
CA LYS A 56 0.05 -18.81 -11.11
C LYS A 56 -1.08 -19.74 -10.66
N ALA A 57 -1.45 -20.69 -11.51
CA ALA A 57 -2.46 -21.70 -11.16
C ALA A 57 -1.99 -22.64 -10.04
N THR A 58 -0.68 -22.68 -9.77
CA THR A 58 -0.06 -23.47 -8.72
C THR A 58 0.01 -22.77 -7.37
N ASP A 59 -0.39 -21.50 -7.28
CA ASP A 59 -0.36 -20.74 -6.02
C ASP A 59 -1.25 -21.40 -4.96
N LYS A 60 -0.72 -21.58 -3.75
CA LYS A 60 -1.44 -22.14 -2.61
C LYS A 60 -1.19 -21.33 -1.35
N LEU A 61 -2.26 -21.06 -0.60
CA LEU A 61 -2.19 -20.46 0.73
C LEU A 61 -2.91 -21.36 1.73
N THR A 62 -2.24 -21.76 2.79
CA THR A 62 -2.90 -22.48 3.90
C THR A 62 -3.07 -21.52 5.07
N LEU A 63 -4.31 -21.29 5.49
CA LEU A 63 -4.65 -20.50 6.67
C LEU A 63 -4.97 -21.47 7.81
N LYS A 64 -4.36 -21.29 8.97
CA LYS A 64 -4.49 -22.20 10.11
C LYS A 64 -4.69 -21.44 11.42
N ALA A 65 -5.61 -21.90 12.25
CA ALA A 65 -5.77 -21.40 13.62
C ALA A 65 -4.64 -21.91 14.53
N LEU A 66 -4.33 -21.17 15.59
CA LEU A 66 -3.38 -21.63 16.59
C LEU A 66 -3.89 -22.90 17.31
N PRO A 67 -2.99 -23.70 17.93
CA PRO A 67 -3.40 -24.89 18.67
C PRO A 67 -4.51 -24.62 19.70
N GLY A 68 -5.56 -25.44 19.68
CA GLY A 68 -6.74 -25.29 20.52
C GLY A 68 -7.67 -24.13 20.15
N ASP A 69 -7.56 -23.59 18.93
CA ASP A 69 -8.44 -22.54 18.39
C ASP A 69 -9.06 -23.01 17.05
N SER A 70 -9.95 -22.21 16.47
CA SER A 70 -10.56 -22.46 15.16
C SER A 70 -10.69 -21.17 14.35
N LEU A 71 -10.63 -21.31 13.03
CA LEU A 71 -10.94 -20.23 12.11
C LEU A 71 -12.45 -20.08 11.97
N THR A 72 -12.91 -18.84 11.94
CA THR A 72 -14.25 -18.49 11.47
C THR A 72 -14.14 -17.91 10.06
N LEU A 73 -14.77 -18.59 9.11
CA LEU A 73 -14.80 -18.26 7.69
C LEU A 73 -16.13 -17.58 7.40
N SER A 74 -16.14 -16.34 6.95
CA SER A 74 -17.34 -15.57 6.62
C SER A 74 -17.32 -15.19 5.14
N TYR A 75 -18.40 -15.50 4.42
CA TYR A 75 -18.52 -15.21 2.99
C TYR A 75 -19.96 -14.92 2.59
N LYS A 76 -20.13 -14.11 1.54
CA LYS A 76 -21.44 -13.76 0.99
C LYS A 76 -22.02 -14.90 0.14
N THR A 77 -23.33 -15.08 0.25
CA THR A 77 -24.18 -15.96 -0.55
C THR A 77 -25.40 -15.17 -1.05
N PRO A 78 -26.17 -15.68 -2.02
CA PRO A 78 -27.44 -15.04 -2.43
C PRO A 78 -28.44 -14.86 -1.28
N GLN A 79 -28.36 -15.68 -0.23
CA GLN A 79 -29.24 -15.68 0.94
C GLN A 79 -28.70 -14.79 2.09
N GLY A 80 -27.52 -14.19 1.94
CA GLY A 80 -26.85 -13.39 2.96
C GLY A 80 -25.45 -13.90 3.29
N THR A 81 -24.91 -13.46 4.43
CA THR A 81 -23.58 -13.90 4.89
C THR A 81 -23.68 -15.24 5.61
N GLU A 82 -22.89 -16.22 5.19
CA GLU A 82 -22.75 -17.50 5.87
C GLU A 82 -21.41 -17.61 6.58
N THR A 83 -21.39 -18.35 7.69
CA THR A 83 -20.18 -18.65 8.45
C THR A 83 -19.92 -20.16 8.55
N LYS A 84 -18.66 -20.56 8.45
CA LYS A 84 -18.20 -21.93 8.73
C LYS A 84 -16.99 -21.88 9.65
N THR A 85 -16.77 -22.94 10.43
CA THR A 85 -15.58 -23.07 11.26
C THR A 85 -14.70 -24.23 10.81
N ALA A 86 -13.39 -24.05 10.93
CA ALA A 86 -12.41 -25.08 10.61
C ALA A 86 -11.08 -24.79 11.32
N PRO A 87 -10.29 -25.79 11.71
CA PRO A 87 -8.95 -25.56 12.27
C PRO A 87 -7.97 -25.01 11.22
N SER A 88 -8.21 -25.30 9.94
CA SER A 88 -7.39 -24.88 8.82
C SER A 88 -8.20 -24.91 7.52
N ILE A 89 -7.85 -24.05 6.58
CA ILE A 89 -8.28 -24.12 5.18
C ILE A 89 -7.11 -23.95 4.24
N LYS A 90 -7.24 -24.52 3.05
CA LYS A 90 -6.31 -24.32 1.94
C LYS A 90 -7.04 -23.58 0.82
N LEU A 91 -6.54 -22.39 0.50
CA LEU A 91 -6.93 -21.60 -0.64
C LEU A 91 -6.07 -22.02 -1.84
N GLU A 92 -6.75 -22.34 -2.93
CA GLU A 92 -6.15 -22.77 -4.19
C GLU A 92 -6.81 -22.02 -5.35
N ILE A 93 -6.17 -22.08 -6.52
CA ILE A 93 -6.61 -21.38 -7.73
C ILE A 93 -6.96 -22.41 -8.79
N ALA A 94 -8.11 -22.23 -9.43
CA ALA A 94 -8.46 -22.95 -10.64
C ALA A 94 -8.71 -21.96 -11.77
N ASN A 95 -8.13 -22.23 -12.94
CA ASN A 95 -8.44 -21.46 -14.13
C ASN A 95 -9.83 -21.84 -14.65
N LYS A 96 -10.73 -20.87 -14.71
CA LYS A 96 -12.06 -21.01 -15.30
C LYS A 96 -12.03 -20.45 -16.72
N PRO A 97 -12.24 -21.27 -17.77
CA PRO A 97 -12.37 -20.78 -19.13
C PRO A 97 -13.52 -19.80 -19.28
N LEU A 98 -13.34 -18.79 -20.13
CA LEU A 98 -14.40 -17.89 -20.55
C LEU A 98 -15.12 -18.48 -21.78
N GLN A 99 -16.43 -18.28 -21.88
CA GLN A 99 -17.21 -18.73 -23.04
C GLN A 99 -16.73 -18.08 -24.34
N SER A 100 -16.34 -16.81 -24.26
CA SER A 100 -15.69 -16.06 -25.33
C SER A 100 -14.49 -15.30 -24.77
N PRO A 101 -13.38 -15.17 -25.53
CA PRO A 101 -12.26 -14.35 -25.10
C PRO A 101 -12.70 -12.91 -24.81
N LEU A 102 -12.21 -12.35 -23.70
CA LEU A 102 -12.43 -10.96 -23.31
C LEU A 102 -11.17 -10.15 -23.64
N VAL A 103 -11.34 -8.96 -24.19
CA VAL A 103 -10.24 -8.00 -24.34
C VAL A 103 -10.28 -7.04 -23.15
N GLU A 104 -9.29 -7.12 -22.28
CA GLU A 104 -9.09 -6.15 -21.21
C GLU A 104 -8.18 -5.03 -21.72
N GLU A 105 -8.69 -3.80 -21.69
CA GLU A 105 -7.98 -2.61 -22.17
C GLU A 105 -7.98 -1.50 -21.11
N ARG A 106 -6.86 -0.82 -20.96
CA ARG A 106 -6.73 0.39 -20.14
C ARG A 106 -5.75 1.37 -20.77
N VAL A 107 -5.98 2.68 -20.59
CA VAL A 107 -5.02 3.71 -21.03
C VAL A 107 -4.06 3.96 -19.88
N VAL A 108 -2.78 3.67 -20.10
CA VAL A 108 -1.70 4.03 -19.18
C VAL A 108 -1.20 5.40 -19.59
N LEU A 109 -1.25 6.38 -18.69
CA LEU A 109 -0.86 7.77 -18.96
C LEU A 109 0.63 7.99 -18.72
N SER A 110 1.20 7.31 -17.73
CA SER A 110 2.62 7.39 -17.36
C SER A 110 3.07 6.23 -16.47
N SER A 111 4.37 6.01 -16.36
CA SER A 111 5.00 4.97 -15.52
C SER A 111 6.15 5.56 -14.70
N HIS A 112 6.30 5.12 -13.46
CA HIS A 112 7.14 5.75 -12.42
C HIS A 112 7.84 4.71 -11.55
N ARG A 113 8.99 5.10 -10.98
CA ARG A 113 9.75 4.23 -10.06
C ARG A 113 9.17 4.20 -8.65
N SER A 114 8.53 5.27 -8.22
CA SER A 114 7.95 5.40 -6.89
C SER A 114 6.49 5.82 -6.97
N PHE A 115 5.77 5.57 -5.86
CA PHE A 115 4.40 6.02 -5.71
C PHE A 115 4.31 7.55 -5.69
N GLU A 116 5.28 8.23 -5.07
CA GLU A 116 5.29 9.68 -4.92
C GLU A 116 5.36 10.39 -6.28
N SER A 117 6.20 9.90 -7.20
CA SER A 117 6.24 10.42 -8.57
C SER A 117 4.98 10.08 -9.37
N ALA A 118 4.39 8.89 -9.14
CA ALA A 118 3.10 8.54 -9.74
C ALA A 118 1.95 9.41 -9.20
N GLU A 119 1.97 9.75 -7.91
CA GLU A 119 0.98 10.61 -7.27
C GLU A 119 1.07 12.05 -7.77
N ASP A 120 2.28 12.60 -7.91
CA ASP A 120 2.49 13.90 -8.52
C ASP A 120 1.97 13.93 -9.96
N SER A 121 2.34 12.94 -10.77
CA SER A 121 1.83 12.82 -12.14
C SER A 121 0.31 12.68 -12.19
N ALA A 122 -0.28 11.88 -11.29
CA ALA A 122 -1.73 11.74 -11.18
C ALA A 122 -2.42 13.07 -10.85
N ASN A 123 -1.84 13.89 -9.97
CA ASN A 123 -2.37 15.21 -9.64
C ASN A 123 -2.28 16.17 -10.84
N GLN A 124 -1.20 16.12 -11.62
CA GLN A 124 -1.09 16.89 -12.86
C GLN A 124 -2.15 16.49 -13.89
N TRP A 125 -2.48 15.20 -14.00
CA TRP A 125 -3.57 14.73 -14.87
C TRP A 125 -4.95 15.20 -14.39
N ARG A 126 -5.22 15.11 -13.08
CA ARG A 126 -6.46 15.62 -12.49
C ARG A 126 -6.63 17.13 -12.70
N ALA A 127 -5.54 17.89 -12.58
CA ALA A 127 -5.54 19.33 -12.86
C ALA A 127 -5.90 19.67 -14.34
N LYS A 128 -5.69 18.72 -15.26
CA LYS A 128 -6.11 18.81 -16.67
C LYS A 128 -7.52 18.25 -16.92
N GLY A 129 -8.27 17.91 -15.86
CA GLY A 129 -9.60 17.33 -15.96
C GLY A 129 -9.62 15.86 -16.37
N ILE A 130 -8.49 15.15 -16.27
CA ILE A 130 -8.42 13.70 -16.57
C ILE A 130 -8.47 12.94 -15.26
N ASP A 131 -9.51 12.12 -15.10
CA ASP A 131 -9.65 11.24 -13.95
C ASP A 131 -8.70 10.05 -14.04
N VAL A 132 -8.02 9.77 -12.92
CA VAL A 132 -6.95 8.77 -12.87
C VAL A 132 -6.98 7.92 -11.62
N GLU A 133 -6.43 6.72 -11.75
CA GLU A 133 -6.12 5.78 -10.68
C GLU A 133 -4.62 5.43 -10.72
N ILE A 134 -4.04 5.18 -9.54
CA ILE A 134 -2.62 4.80 -9.41
C ILE A 134 -2.57 3.31 -9.11
N ALA A 135 -1.76 2.58 -9.86
CA ALA A 135 -1.63 1.13 -9.76
C ALA A 135 -0.15 0.70 -9.77
N GLN A 136 0.14 -0.50 -9.28
CA GLN A 136 1.50 -1.06 -9.23
C GLN A 136 1.53 -2.49 -9.83
N PRO A 137 1.34 -2.67 -11.14
CA PRO A 137 1.52 -4.00 -11.76
C PRO A 137 2.97 -4.51 -11.62
N LEU A 138 3.93 -3.64 -11.91
CA LEU A 138 5.38 -3.86 -11.73
C LEU A 138 6.01 -2.55 -11.26
N ARG A 139 6.00 -1.56 -12.15
CA ARG A 139 6.26 -0.15 -11.84
C ARG A 139 4.95 0.53 -11.45
N TRP A 140 5.07 1.64 -10.72
CA TRP A 140 3.92 2.49 -10.45
C TRP A 140 3.43 3.11 -11.76
N GLN A 141 2.13 3.05 -12.00
CA GLN A 141 1.50 3.56 -13.21
C GLN A 141 0.36 4.48 -12.83
N VAL A 142 0.16 5.50 -13.66
CA VAL A 142 -1.06 6.31 -13.63
C VAL A 142 -1.92 5.84 -14.78
N TRP A 143 -3.07 5.24 -14.48
CA TRP A 143 -4.06 4.83 -15.47
C TRP A 143 -5.14 5.89 -15.58
N ALA A 144 -5.67 6.08 -16.78
CA ALA A 144 -6.95 6.75 -16.95
C ALA A 144 -8.02 5.89 -16.24
N LYS A 145 -8.83 6.51 -15.37
CA LYS A 145 -9.74 5.79 -14.46
C LYS A 145 -10.67 4.84 -15.22
N ARG A 146 -10.51 3.53 -15.03
CA ARG A 146 -11.16 2.48 -15.85
C ARG A 146 -12.69 2.57 -15.89
N ASP A 147 -13.33 3.03 -14.81
CA ASP A 147 -14.80 3.14 -14.75
C ASP A 147 -15.35 4.32 -15.57
N ILE A 148 -14.52 5.35 -15.81
CA ILE A 148 -14.87 6.52 -16.62
C ILE A 148 -14.50 6.27 -18.08
N TYR A 149 -13.27 5.81 -18.32
CA TYR A 149 -12.80 5.46 -19.66
C TYR A 149 -13.09 3.98 -19.94
N ASN A 150 -14.39 3.63 -19.91
CA ASN A 150 -14.86 2.24 -19.85
C ASN A 150 -15.13 1.61 -21.24
N SER A 151 -15.17 2.39 -22.33
CA SER A 151 -15.42 1.89 -23.68
C SER A 151 -14.19 1.95 -24.60
N PRO A 152 -14.07 1.03 -25.58
CA PRO A 152 -12.98 1.03 -26.55
C PRO A 152 -12.81 2.35 -27.30
N ILE A 153 -13.93 2.99 -27.68
CA ILE A 153 -13.95 4.25 -28.44
C ILE A 153 -13.43 5.39 -27.56
N VAL A 154 -13.91 5.50 -26.33
CA VAL A 154 -13.50 6.56 -25.39
C VAL A 154 -12.00 6.47 -25.07
N ARG A 155 -11.45 5.27 -24.89
CA ARG A 155 -10.00 5.07 -24.68
C ARG A 155 -9.17 5.51 -25.87
N ARG A 156 -9.60 5.16 -27.09
CA ARG A 156 -8.91 5.52 -28.34
C ARG A 156 -8.98 7.02 -28.57
N TRP A 157 -10.13 7.64 -28.33
CA TRP A 157 -10.30 9.09 -28.43
C TRP A 157 -9.42 9.84 -27.42
N LEU A 158 -9.39 9.41 -26.14
CA LEU A 158 -8.48 9.97 -25.14
C LEU A 158 -7.03 9.86 -25.62
N LEU A 159 -6.59 8.67 -26.03
CA LEU A 159 -5.21 8.44 -26.45
C LEU A 159 -4.84 9.32 -27.67
N GLN A 160 -5.71 9.42 -28.67
CA GLN A 160 -5.51 10.27 -29.84
C GLN A 160 -5.43 11.75 -29.46
N SER A 161 -6.32 12.22 -28.57
CA SER A 161 -6.29 13.60 -28.08
C SER A 161 -4.97 13.91 -27.34
N LEU A 162 -4.49 12.98 -26.51
CA LEU A 162 -3.22 13.12 -25.80
C LEU A 162 -2.04 13.18 -26.76
N GLN A 163 -2.03 12.32 -27.79
CA GLN A 163 -0.99 12.30 -28.82
C GLN A 163 -0.97 13.59 -29.65
N ALA A 164 -2.15 14.12 -30.01
CA ALA A 164 -2.28 15.39 -30.71
C ALA A 164 -1.73 16.58 -29.88
N GLN A 165 -1.79 16.47 -28.55
CA GLN A 165 -1.19 17.44 -27.61
C GLN A 165 0.30 17.17 -27.34
N GLY A 166 0.93 16.26 -28.09
CA GLY A 166 2.36 15.95 -27.99
C GLY A 166 2.73 15.00 -26.85
N ASN A 167 1.76 14.35 -26.18
CA ASN A 167 2.07 13.35 -25.17
C ASN A 167 2.69 12.10 -25.81
N LYS A 168 3.85 11.69 -25.30
CA LYS A 168 4.62 10.52 -25.79
C LYS A 168 4.65 9.35 -24.79
N THR A 169 4.05 9.51 -23.61
CA THR A 169 4.12 8.54 -22.52
C THR A 169 2.87 7.67 -22.44
N ALA A 170 1.75 8.18 -22.93
CA ALA A 170 0.47 7.50 -22.87
C ALA A 170 0.40 6.39 -23.93
N PHE A 171 -0.10 5.23 -23.53
CA PHE A 171 -0.31 4.10 -24.42
C PHE A 171 -1.54 3.29 -24.00
N LEU A 172 -2.04 2.46 -24.91
CA LEU A 172 -3.11 1.51 -24.64
C LEU A 172 -2.48 0.18 -24.23
N ASP A 173 -2.69 -0.23 -22.98
CA ASP A 173 -2.40 -1.58 -22.52
C ASP A 173 -3.61 -2.48 -22.82
N SER A 174 -3.39 -3.55 -23.56
CA SER A 174 -4.44 -4.44 -24.08
C SER A 174 -4.04 -5.89 -23.95
N LYS A 175 -4.93 -6.72 -23.38
CA LYS A 175 -4.69 -8.14 -23.16
C LYS A 175 -5.93 -8.96 -23.50
N VAL A 176 -5.73 -10.04 -24.24
CA VAL A 176 -6.78 -11.05 -24.47
C VAL A 176 -6.79 -12.04 -23.31
N ILE A 177 -7.91 -12.11 -22.61
CA ILE A 177 -8.17 -13.03 -21.50
C ILE A 177 -9.06 -14.16 -22.02
N LYS A 178 -8.56 -15.39 -21.93
CA LYS A 178 -9.30 -16.61 -22.31
C LYS A 178 -9.83 -17.38 -21.11
N GLN A 179 -9.24 -17.14 -19.94
CA GLN A 179 -9.57 -17.80 -18.69
C GLN A 179 -9.30 -16.84 -17.54
N ILE A 180 -10.05 -16.99 -16.45
CA ILE A 180 -9.90 -16.20 -15.23
C ILE A 180 -9.51 -17.11 -14.06
N PRO A 181 -8.60 -16.69 -13.18
CA PRO A 181 -8.33 -17.43 -11.96
C PRO A 181 -9.55 -17.33 -11.03
N GLN A 182 -9.94 -18.47 -10.46
CA GLN A 182 -11.01 -18.56 -9.47
C GLN A 182 -10.46 -19.20 -8.19
N ALA A 183 -10.42 -18.41 -7.13
CA ALA A 183 -10.04 -18.90 -5.81
C ALA A 183 -11.09 -19.85 -5.24
N PHE A 184 -10.63 -20.90 -4.58
CA PHE A 184 -11.49 -21.85 -3.91
C PHE A 184 -10.83 -22.47 -2.68
N TRP A 185 -11.66 -23.07 -1.82
CA TRP A 185 -11.21 -23.99 -0.78
C TRP A 185 -12.16 -25.19 -0.71
N ILE A 186 -11.71 -26.26 -0.07
CA ILE A 186 -12.50 -27.45 0.19
C ILE A 186 -12.72 -27.57 1.71
N LEU A 187 -13.96 -27.74 2.13
CA LEU A 187 -14.32 -27.99 3.53
C LEU A 187 -15.40 -29.06 3.57
N ASN A 188 -15.16 -30.13 4.35
CA ASN A 188 -16.07 -31.28 4.50
C ASN A 188 -16.51 -31.89 3.15
N GLY A 189 -15.59 -31.97 2.18
CA GLY A 189 -15.87 -32.49 0.83
C GLY A 189 -16.55 -31.51 -0.13
N PHE A 190 -16.97 -30.34 0.34
CA PHE A 190 -17.60 -29.33 -0.51
C PHE A 190 -16.57 -28.29 -0.98
N ARG A 191 -16.63 -27.96 -2.28
CA ARG A 191 -15.80 -26.91 -2.88
C ARG A 191 -16.53 -25.58 -2.86
N PHE A 192 -15.88 -24.57 -2.29
CA PHE A 192 -16.39 -23.21 -2.21
C PHE A 192 -15.61 -22.32 -3.16
N ASN A 193 -16.27 -21.79 -4.17
CA ASN A 193 -15.68 -20.80 -5.08
C ASN A 193 -16.23 -19.42 -4.70
N ARG A 194 -15.40 -18.55 -4.10
CA ARG A 194 -15.82 -17.20 -3.68
C ARG A 194 -14.79 -16.15 -4.10
N ASN A 195 -15.29 -14.94 -4.36
CA ASN A 195 -14.44 -13.80 -4.69
C ASN A 195 -13.93 -13.07 -3.43
N GLU A 196 -14.65 -13.24 -2.32
CA GLU A 196 -14.39 -12.63 -1.03
C GLU A 196 -14.45 -13.71 0.06
N LEU A 197 -13.53 -13.67 1.01
CA LEU A 197 -13.55 -14.51 2.20
C LEU A 197 -12.91 -13.74 3.36
N ASP A 198 -13.69 -13.51 4.41
CA ASP A 198 -13.19 -13.03 5.71
C ASP A 198 -12.81 -14.21 6.59
N VAL A 199 -11.66 -14.13 7.25
CA VAL A 199 -11.13 -15.13 8.15
C VAL A 199 -10.70 -14.47 9.46
N THR A 200 -11.30 -14.92 10.56
CA THR A 200 -10.89 -14.55 11.93
C THR A 200 -10.55 -15.80 12.73
N ALA A 201 -9.90 -15.63 13.89
CA ALA A 201 -9.61 -16.69 14.85
C ALA A 201 -9.92 -16.20 16.26
N GLY A 202 -10.29 -17.11 17.17
CA GLY A 202 -10.67 -16.75 18.54
C GLY A 202 -9.53 -16.08 19.31
N LYS A 203 -8.30 -16.52 19.10
CA LYS A 203 -7.07 -15.94 19.69
C LYS A 203 -6.53 -14.74 18.91
N ASN A 204 -7.30 -14.21 17.94
CA ASN A 204 -6.94 -13.07 17.11
C ASN A 204 -5.60 -13.21 16.37
N ALA A 205 -5.20 -14.46 16.06
CA ALA A 205 -3.96 -14.80 15.38
C ALA A 205 -4.18 -15.95 14.40
N ILE A 206 -3.68 -15.80 13.17
CA ILE A 206 -3.82 -16.77 12.08
C ILE A 206 -2.44 -17.07 11.50
N GLU A 207 -2.10 -18.35 11.37
CA GLU A 207 -0.89 -18.79 10.67
C GLU A 207 -1.20 -18.90 9.18
N VAL A 208 -0.34 -18.31 8.36
CA VAL A 208 -0.41 -18.32 6.90
C VAL A 208 0.84 -19.00 6.39
N LEU A 209 0.66 -20.15 5.76
CA LEU A 209 1.68 -20.82 4.98
C LEU A 209 1.47 -20.48 3.51
N GLU A 210 2.37 -19.69 2.96
CA GLU A 210 2.44 -19.38 1.54
C GLU A 210 3.35 -20.37 0.85
N GLN A 211 2.86 -20.98 -0.24
CA GLN A 211 3.66 -21.85 -1.11
C GLN A 211 3.65 -21.23 -2.51
N THR A 212 4.83 -20.80 -2.96
CA THR A 212 5.02 -20.24 -4.30
C THR A 212 6.06 -21.06 -5.07
N THR A 213 5.88 -21.10 -6.37
CA THR A 213 6.80 -21.75 -7.29
C THR A 213 7.69 -20.70 -7.95
N GLN A 214 8.99 -20.74 -7.67
CA GLN A 214 9.97 -20.03 -8.48
C GLN A 214 10.18 -20.82 -9.78
N GLU A 215 9.93 -20.16 -10.91
CA GLU A 215 10.11 -20.77 -12.24
C GLU A 215 11.57 -21.13 -12.48
N ALA A 216 11.78 -22.22 -13.20
CA ALA A 216 13.09 -22.60 -13.66
C ALA A 216 13.70 -21.47 -14.51
N THR A 217 14.97 -21.16 -14.27
CA THR A 217 15.78 -20.32 -15.16
C THR A 217 16.69 -21.22 -15.99
N ALA A 218 17.42 -20.64 -16.95
CA ALA A 218 18.41 -21.39 -17.73
C ALA A 218 19.48 -22.08 -16.85
N THR A 219 19.67 -21.61 -15.61
CA THR A 219 20.71 -22.05 -14.69
C THR A 219 20.19 -22.68 -13.39
N GLU A 220 18.90 -22.54 -13.06
CA GLU A 220 18.33 -23.08 -11.83
C GLU A 220 17.02 -23.83 -12.10
N PRO A 221 16.83 -25.03 -11.53
CA PRO A 221 15.57 -25.75 -11.65
C PRO A 221 14.44 -25.04 -10.91
N GLU A 222 13.20 -25.44 -11.20
CA GLU A 222 12.02 -24.99 -10.47
C GLU A 222 12.17 -25.28 -8.97
N LYS A 223 11.88 -24.28 -8.12
CA LYS A 223 12.01 -24.40 -6.67
C LYS A 223 10.72 -23.98 -5.98
N VAL A 224 10.22 -24.86 -5.10
CA VAL A 224 9.09 -24.55 -4.23
C VAL A 224 9.61 -23.77 -3.02
N LEU A 225 9.13 -22.54 -2.87
CA LEU A 225 9.41 -21.68 -1.73
C LEU A 225 8.23 -21.76 -0.75
N GLN A 226 8.54 -21.88 0.54
CA GLN A 226 7.54 -21.91 1.60
C GLN A 226 7.87 -20.86 2.65
N GLN A 227 6.88 -20.05 3.01
CA GLN A 227 7.01 -19.08 4.09
C GLN A 227 5.82 -19.22 5.04
N THR A 228 6.10 -19.36 6.33
CA THR A 228 5.07 -19.32 7.36
C THR A 228 5.14 -17.99 8.09
N ARG A 229 4.01 -17.29 8.16
CA ARG A 229 3.88 -16.05 8.93
C ARG A 229 2.64 -16.11 9.79
N ARG A 230 2.73 -15.57 11.01
CA ARG A 230 1.58 -15.38 11.89
C ARG A 230 1.06 -13.96 11.73
N TYR A 231 -0.22 -13.76 11.49
CA TYR A 231 -0.83 -12.43 11.42
C TYR A 231 -1.83 -12.24 12.54
N GLY A 232 -1.88 -11.03 13.10
CA GLY A 232 -2.91 -10.64 14.06
C GLY A 232 -4.12 -10.03 13.35
N GLY A 233 -5.28 -9.99 14.00
CA GLY A 233 -6.47 -9.39 13.42
C GLY A 233 -7.22 -10.33 12.48
N ARG A 234 -7.73 -9.78 11.38
CA ARG A 234 -8.52 -10.49 10.37
C ARG A 234 -7.72 -10.62 9.07
N LEU A 235 -7.91 -11.72 8.37
CA LEU A 235 -7.48 -11.87 6.99
C LEU A 235 -8.69 -11.79 6.06
N HIS A 236 -8.54 -11.08 4.95
CA HIS A 236 -9.58 -10.89 3.95
C HIS A 236 -9.01 -11.22 2.58
N LEU A 237 -9.51 -12.28 1.94
CA LEU A 237 -9.22 -12.57 0.55
C LEU A 237 -10.17 -11.75 -0.32
N GLN A 238 -9.63 -10.98 -1.28
CA GLN A 238 -10.41 -10.19 -2.23
C GLN A 238 -9.83 -10.21 -3.63
N LYS A 239 -10.62 -9.82 -4.63
CA LYS A 239 -10.10 -9.53 -5.97
C LYS A 239 -9.31 -8.22 -6.00
N ASN A 240 -8.34 -8.15 -6.91
CA ASN A 240 -7.55 -6.94 -7.17
C ASN A 240 -7.77 -6.40 -8.60
N SER A 241 -7.12 -5.29 -8.94
CA SER A 241 -7.30 -4.59 -10.23
C SER A 241 -6.64 -5.27 -11.44
N TYR A 242 -6.00 -6.43 -11.24
CA TYR A 242 -5.27 -7.19 -12.27
C TYR A 242 -5.94 -8.54 -12.59
N GLY A 243 -7.16 -8.75 -12.10
CA GLY A 243 -7.92 -9.97 -12.35
C GLY A 243 -7.45 -11.17 -11.51
N THR A 244 -6.62 -10.95 -10.49
CA THR A 244 -6.20 -11.96 -9.52
C THR A 244 -6.72 -11.61 -8.12
N TYR A 245 -6.14 -12.20 -7.07
CA TYR A 245 -6.55 -12.00 -5.69
C TYR A 245 -5.43 -11.37 -4.86
N THR A 246 -5.86 -10.70 -3.79
CA THR A 246 -5.00 -10.22 -2.71
C THR A 246 -5.49 -10.82 -1.40
N LEU A 247 -4.58 -11.38 -0.60
CA LEU A 247 -4.81 -11.62 0.82
C LEU A 247 -4.44 -10.34 1.58
N VAL A 248 -5.44 -9.72 2.20
CA VAL A 248 -5.31 -8.49 2.99
C VAL A 248 -5.36 -8.85 4.47
N ASN A 249 -4.48 -8.26 5.27
CA ASN A 249 -4.54 -8.30 6.71
C ASN A 249 -5.12 -6.99 7.25
N ASP A 250 -6.31 -7.08 7.82
CA ASP A 250 -6.98 -6.01 8.53
C ASP A 250 -6.50 -6.05 9.99
N VAL A 251 -5.65 -5.09 10.36
CA VAL A 251 -4.88 -5.11 11.60
C VAL A 251 -4.83 -3.74 12.24
N LEU A 252 -4.80 -3.70 13.58
CA LEU A 252 -4.60 -2.44 14.31
C LEU A 252 -3.20 -1.89 14.06
N THR A 253 -3.08 -0.56 13.92
CA THR A 253 -1.83 0.12 13.56
C THR A 253 -0.68 -0.27 14.51
N GLU A 254 -0.93 -0.38 15.80
CA GLU A 254 0.13 -0.79 16.75
C GLU A 254 0.51 -2.26 16.61
N THR A 255 -0.46 -3.13 16.32
CA THR A 255 -0.17 -4.55 16.03
C THR A 255 0.63 -4.70 14.73
N TYR A 256 0.37 -3.86 13.74
CA TYR A 256 1.19 -3.77 12.52
C TYR A 256 2.64 -3.36 12.85
N LEU A 257 2.83 -2.32 13.68
CA LEU A 257 4.17 -1.85 14.06
C LEU A 257 5.03 -2.92 14.74
N ARG A 258 4.41 -3.81 15.54
CA ARG A 258 5.11 -4.94 16.16
C ARG A 258 5.78 -5.84 15.12
N GLY A 259 5.15 -5.98 13.94
CA GLY A 259 5.66 -6.74 12.82
C GLY A 259 6.48 -5.95 11.81
N VAL A 260 6.71 -4.65 12.03
CA VAL A 260 7.52 -3.77 11.15
C VAL A 260 8.82 -3.38 11.84
N VAL A 261 8.72 -2.78 13.03
CA VAL A 261 9.86 -2.17 13.74
C VAL A 261 11.08 -3.10 13.84
N PRO A 262 10.97 -4.36 14.33
CA PRO A 262 12.14 -5.24 14.43
C PRO A 262 12.77 -5.60 13.08
N HIS A 263 12.02 -5.49 11.97
CA HIS A 263 12.50 -5.83 10.63
C HIS A 263 13.04 -4.65 9.84
N GLU A 264 12.73 -3.43 10.24
CA GLU A 264 13.27 -2.21 9.63
C GLU A 264 14.61 -1.79 10.24
N ILE A 265 14.76 -1.92 11.57
CA ILE A 265 15.96 -1.45 12.28
C ILE A 265 16.71 -2.54 13.05
N GLY A 266 16.15 -3.75 13.14
CA GLY A 266 16.69 -4.83 13.97
C GLY A 266 16.21 -4.74 15.42
N ALA A 267 15.81 -5.90 15.97
CA ALA A 267 15.22 -6.01 17.30
C ALA A 267 16.12 -5.58 18.47
N PHE A 268 17.44 -5.58 18.28
CA PHE A 268 18.45 -5.32 19.31
C PHE A 268 19.16 -3.96 19.14
N SER A 269 18.60 -3.08 18.30
CA SER A 269 19.10 -1.72 18.15
C SER A 269 18.98 -0.92 19.47
N PRO A 270 19.76 0.16 19.67
CA PRO A 270 19.65 0.99 20.86
C PRO A 270 18.20 1.46 21.06
N TYR A 271 17.70 1.44 22.30
CA TYR A 271 16.28 1.69 22.56
C TYR A 271 15.78 3.03 22.01
N ALA A 272 16.57 4.10 22.13
CA ALA A 272 16.23 5.40 21.53
C ALA A 272 16.06 5.33 19.99
N SER A 273 16.84 4.49 19.31
CA SER A 273 16.72 4.25 17.87
C SER A 273 15.44 3.47 17.54
N ILE A 274 15.07 2.49 18.37
CA ILE A 274 13.82 1.74 18.22
C ILE A 274 12.61 2.69 18.39
N VAL A 275 12.64 3.59 19.37
CA VAL A 275 11.59 4.60 19.57
C VAL A 275 11.49 5.53 18.35
N ALA A 276 12.62 6.04 17.86
CA ALA A 276 12.66 6.87 16.65
C ALA A 276 12.09 6.12 15.43
N GLN A 277 12.52 4.88 15.18
CA GLN A 277 12.01 4.05 14.10
C GLN A 277 10.50 3.81 14.22
N THR A 278 10.00 3.63 15.44
CA THR A 278 8.57 3.42 15.68
C THR A 278 7.75 4.65 15.30
N ILE A 279 8.23 5.86 15.62
CA ILE A 279 7.59 7.12 15.21
C ILE A 279 7.61 7.25 13.68
N LEU A 280 8.75 6.98 13.04
CA LEU A 280 8.89 7.04 11.59
C LEU A 280 7.96 6.05 10.89
N ALA A 281 7.92 4.81 11.34
CA ALA A 281 7.08 3.77 10.77
C ALA A 281 5.59 4.09 10.94
N ARG A 282 5.17 4.55 12.11
CA ARG A 282 3.78 4.97 12.35
C ARG A 282 3.38 6.14 11.44
N THR A 283 4.25 7.15 11.35
CA THR A 283 4.03 8.32 10.49
C THR A 283 3.92 7.92 9.03
N TYR A 284 4.83 7.06 8.57
CA TYR A 284 4.80 6.53 7.21
C TYR A 284 3.48 5.81 6.94
N ALA A 285 3.09 4.87 7.81
CA ALA A 285 1.89 4.06 7.60
C ALA A 285 0.65 4.94 7.47
N LEU A 286 0.43 5.84 8.43
CA LEU A 286 -0.76 6.71 8.46
C LEU A 286 -0.77 7.75 7.32
N ARG A 287 0.40 8.24 6.89
CA ARG A 287 0.47 9.17 5.74
C ARG A 287 0.20 8.48 4.41
N ASN A 288 0.38 7.16 4.34
CA ASN A 288 0.43 6.42 3.08
C ASN A 288 -0.76 5.50 2.78
N LEU A 289 -1.87 5.63 3.50
CA LEU A 289 -3.02 4.72 3.39
C LEU A 289 -3.72 4.67 2.01
N ARG A 290 -3.37 5.54 1.07
CA ARG A 290 -3.95 5.56 -0.30
C ARG A 290 -3.15 4.80 -1.36
N ARG A 291 -1.99 4.21 -1.03
CA ARG A 291 -1.04 3.68 -2.02
C ARG A 291 -1.65 2.62 -2.95
N PHE A 292 -2.55 1.79 -2.43
CA PHE A 292 -3.18 0.70 -3.16
C PHE A 292 -4.70 0.81 -3.23
N ALA A 293 -5.21 2.04 -3.30
CA ALA A 293 -6.65 2.30 -3.36
C ALA A 293 -7.35 1.54 -4.51
N VAL A 294 -6.69 1.42 -5.66
CA VAL A 294 -7.21 0.68 -6.84
C VAL A 294 -7.39 -0.82 -6.59
N ASP A 295 -6.65 -1.36 -5.62
CA ASP A 295 -6.68 -2.76 -5.21
C ASP A 295 -7.46 -2.99 -3.91
N ASN A 296 -8.11 -1.94 -3.38
CA ASN A 296 -8.92 -1.93 -2.17
C ASN A 296 -8.16 -2.33 -0.88
N TYR A 297 -6.91 -1.90 -0.75
CA TYR A 297 -6.14 -1.94 0.51
C TYR A 297 -5.20 -0.74 0.62
N GLU A 298 -4.46 -0.62 1.71
CA GLU A 298 -3.75 0.62 2.06
C GLU A 298 -2.24 0.52 1.85
N LEU A 299 -1.58 -0.52 2.36
CA LEU A 299 -0.12 -0.73 2.28
C LEU A 299 0.23 -2.18 1.92
N CYS A 300 1.43 -2.40 1.43
CA CYS A 300 2.01 -3.71 1.13
C CYS A 300 2.94 -4.18 2.25
N ALA A 301 3.22 -5.48 2.31
CA ALA A 301 4.08 -6.09 3.33
C ALA A 301 5.56 -6.25 2.90
N ASP A 302 5.98 -5.53 1.86
CA ASP A 302 7.33 -5.59 1.29
C ASP A 302 8.05 -4.22 1.27
N VAL A 303 9.24 -4.20 0.68
CA VAL A 303 10.13 -3.02 0.59
C VAL A 303 9.56 -1.83 -0.19
N ASN A 304 8.50 -2.02 -0.99
CA ASN A 304 7.81 -0.90 -1.64
C ASN A 304 7.00 -0.05 -0.64
N CYS A 305 6.78 -0.60 0.54
CA CYS A 305 6.12 0.02 1.68
C CYS A 305 7.03 -0.06 2.91
N GLN A 306 6.77 -1.04 3.78
CA GLN A 306 7.57 -1.38 4.93
C GLN A 306 7.58 -2.89 5.08
N VAL A 307 8.68 -3.44 5.60
CA VAL A 307 8.89 -4.87 5.79
C VAL A 307 8.00 -5.36 6.94
N TYR A 308 6.78 -5.75 6.62
CA TYR A 308 5.81 -6.29 7.57
C TYR A 308 5.84 -7.82 7.57
N LYS A 309 6.18 -8.44 8.71
CA LYS A 309 6.21 -9.91 8.87
C LYS A 309 5.15 -10.49 9.81
N GLY A 310 4.14 -9.70 10.15
CA GLY A 310 3.13 -10.10 11.13
C GLY A 310 3.72 -10.26 12.53
N LEU A 311 3.23 -11.25 13.28
CA LEU A 311 3.57 -11.54 14.68
C LEU A 311 4.56 -12.72 14.82
N THR A 312 5.32 -13.04 13.76
CA THR A 312 6.22 -14.20 13.75
C THR A 312 7.50 -13.95 14.54
N GLU A 313 8.10 -12.76 14.39
CA GLU A 313 9.39 -12.38 14.98
C GLU A 313 9.22 -11.04 15.72
N VAL A 314 8.44 -11.06 16.81
CA VAL A 314 8.16 -9.88 17.64
C VAL A 314 8.94 -9.94 18.95
N PHE A 315 9.34 -8.78 19.47
CA PHE A 315 10.27 -8.70 20.61
C PHE A 315 9.76 -7.77 21.71
N PRO A 316 9.90 -8.13 22.99
CA PRO A 316 9.44 -7.28 24.10
C PRO A 316 10.07 -5.88 24.12
N GLN A 317 11.33 -5.75 23.70
CA GLN A 317 12.03 -4.46 23.64
C GLN A 317 11.42 -3.52 22.59
N THR A 318 11.05 -4.05 21.42
CA THR A 318 10.36 -3.27 20.39
C THR A 318 8.92 -2.97 20.78
N ASP A 319 8.23 -3.92 21.41
CA ASP A 319 6.85 -3.74 21.90
C ASP A 319 6.75 -2.58 22.91
N LYS A 320 7.74 -2.45 23.81
CA LYS A 320 7.86 -1.34 24.77
C LYS A 320 8.05 0.04 24.12
N ALA A 321 8.51 0.11 22.87
CA ALA A 321 8.69 1.38 22.16
C ALA A 321 7.45 1.77 21.32
N ILE A 322 6.51 0.83 21.15
CA ILE A 322 5.26 1.01 20.41
C ILE A 322 4.15 1.53 21.32
N ALA A 323 4.08 1.01 22.54
CA ALA A 323 3.13 1.39 23.58
C ALA A 323 3.30 2.83 24.07
#